data_AF-A0A533UUF1-F1
#
_entry.id   AF-A0A533UUF1-F1
#
_cell.length_a   1.000
_cell.length_b   1.000
_cell.length_c   1.000
_cell.angle_alpha   90.00
_cell.angle_beta   90.00
_cell.angle_gamma   90.00
#
_symmetry.space_group_name_H-M   'P 1'
#
loop_
_entity.id
_entity.type
_entity.pdbx_description
1 polymer ?
#
loop_
_entity_poly.entity_id
_entity_poly.type
_entity_poly.pdbx_seq_one_letter_code
_entity_poly.pdbx_strand_id
1 'polypeptide(L)'
;MVHDFWQNIFKYQNLGFDPIGWISNCSNEVDGFSLGKSFEKIKHNSWANLSWFDSFYYSGKNPDITRRTYNINESISDELKNKKIISLMRIHNEVAEDYQSLSNLLSNFFGKKPPKHQLKKVVLSTTSQYDSQFGLVDYIDTHRGNKLGYTAVNISSGKLIDPDEEPDSIVNTSIALASALENLLLLGCTSGFKLIPIYDAPDENLLDKIRTNNDMFAAKHNLLLDDYSSLKLGKLFFG
;
A
#
# COMPACT_ATOMS: atom_id res chain seq x y z
N MET A 1 31.49 10.34 -5.87
CA MET A 1 30.38 10.12 -6.82
C MET A 1 30.04 8.64 -7.01
N VAL A 2 30.82 7.81 -7.72
CA VAL A 2 30.47 6.37 -7.88
C VAL A 2 30.47 5.61 -6.54
N HIS A 3 31.34 5.99 -5.60
CA HIS A 3 31.40 5.35 -4.28
C HIS A 3 30.16 5.67 -3.41
N ASP A 4 29.55 6.84 -3.60
CA ASP A 4 28.44 7.35 -2.78
C ASP A 4 27.11 6.69 -3.19
N PHE A 5 26.90 6.50 -4.50
CA PHE A 5 25.72 5.80 -5.04
C PHE A 5 25.57 4.40 -4.46
N TRP A 6 26.61 3.56 -4.55
CA TRP A 6 26.53 2.18 -4.05
C TRP A 6 26.36 2.12 -2.53
N GLN A 7 26.96 3.06 -1.79
CA GLN A 7 26.73 3.16 -0.34
C GLN A 7 25.27 3.46 -0.03
N ASN A 8 24.63 4.36 -0.77
CA ASN A 8 23.20 4.64 -0.62
C ASN A 8 22.33 3.43 -0.98
N ILE A 9 22.65 2.70 -2.04
CA ILE A 9 21.96 1.45 -2.38
C ILE A 9 22.01 0.47 -1.19
N PHE A 10 23.19 0.22 -0.62
CA PHE A 10 23.32 -0.67 0.53
C PHE A 10 22.58 -0.14 1.76
N LYS A 11 22.54 1.18 1.95
CA LYS A 11 21.75 1.82 3.01
C LYS A 11 20.27 1.49 2.85
N TYR A 12 19.69 1.67 1.67
CA TYR A 12 18.29 1.30 1.41
C TYR A 12 18.03 -0.20 1.59
N GLN A 13 18.93 -1.06 1.11
CA GLN A 13 18.83 -2.51 1.28
C GLN A 13 18.83 -2.94 2.74
N ASN A 14 19.67 -2.32 3.58
CA ASN A 14 19.66 -2.54 5.02
C ASN A 14 18.36 -2.07 5.68
N LEU A 15 17.70 -1.07 5.11
CA LEU A 15 16.40 -0.57 5.55
C LEU A 15 15.21 -1.38 4.99
N GLY A 16 15.49 -2.39 4.15
CA GLY A 16 14.52 -3.34 3.59
C GLY A 16 13.96 -2.96 2.21
N PHE A 17 14.42 -1.87 1.62
CA PHE A 17 14.09 -1.46 0.25
C PHE A 17 15.16 -1.97 -0.72
N ASP A 18 14.74 -2.44 -1.90
CA ASP A 18 15.69 -2.80 -2.95
C ASP A 18 15.61 -1.79 -4.12
N PRO A 19 16.49 -0.78 -4.16
CA PRO A 19 16.48 0.22 -5.22
C PRO A 19 17.11 -0.28 -6.52
N ILE A 20 17.54 -1.54 -6.61
CA ILE A 20 18.02 -2.13 -7.87
C ILE A 20 17.05 -3.20 -8.37
N GLY A 21 16.25 -3.81 -7.49
CA GLY A 21 15.20 -4.77 -7.86
C GLY A 21 14.21 -4.25 -8.91
N TRP A 22 13.92 -2.94 -8.92
CA TRP A 22 13.09 -2.34 -9.97
C TRP A 22 13.78 -2.32 -11.35
N ILE A 23 15.10 -2.44 -11.48
CA ILE A 23 15.76 -2.45 -12.80
C ILE A 23 15.40 -3.72 -13.57
N SER A 24 15.26 -4.86 -12.88
CA SER A 24 14.87 -6.12 -13.52
C SER A 24 13.36 -6.23 -13.77
N ASN A 25 12.53 -5.71 -12.85
CA ASN A 25 11.08 -5.95 -12.86
C ASN A 25 10.22 -4.68 -12.98
N CYS A 26 10.83 -3.50 -13.14
CA CYS A 26 10.21 -2.17 -13.15
C CYS A 26 9.33 -1.85 -11.92
N SER A 27 9.44 -2.64 -10.83
CA SER A 27 8.59 -2.51 -9.66
C SER A 27 9.12 -3.32 -8.47
N ASN A 28 8.97 -2.78 -7.27
CA ASN A 28 9.07 -3.53 -6.00
C ASN A 28 7.69 -4.06 -5.55
N GLU A 29 6.77 -4.25 -6.49
CA GLU A 29 5.45 -4.84 -6.28
C GLU A 29 5.28 -6.10 -7.12
N VAL A 30 4.50 -7.05 -6.61
CA VAL A 30 4.03 -8.20 -7.40
C VAL A 30 3.17 -7.68 -8.55
N ASP A 31 3.50 -8.08 -9.77
CA ASP A 31 2.75 -7.67 -10.95
C ASP A 31 1.29 -8.17 -10.90
N GLY A 32 0.38 -7.39 -11.51
CA GLY A 32 -1.05 -7.69 -11.45
C GLY A 32 -1.44 -9.04 -12.09
N PHE A 33 -0.65 -9.57 -13.01
CA PHE A 33 -0.91 -10.84 -13.67
C PHE A 33 -0.55 -12.02 -12.76
N SER A 34 0.63 -11.97 -12.12
CA SER A 34 1.04 -12.94 -11.10
C SER A 34 0.10 -12.93 -9.90
N LEU A 35 -0.35 -11.74 -9.48
CA LEU A 35 -1.35 -11.60 -8.43
C LEU A 35 -2.69 -12.24 -8.83
N GLY A 36 -3.20 -11.94 -10.03
CA GLY A 36 -4.43 -12.54 -10.56
C GLY A 36 -4.38 -14.07 -10.58
N LYS A 37 -3.30 -14.65 -11.11
CA LYS A 37 -3.08 -16.12 -11.11
C LYS A 37 -3.06 -16.73 -9.71
N SER A 38 -2.48 -16.03 -8.74
CA SER A 38 -2.40 -16.49 -7.36
C SER A 38 -3.79 -16.52 -6.70
N PHE A 39 -4.64 -15.54 -7.02
CA PHE A 39 -6.05 -15.52 -6.60
C PHE A 39 -6.89 -16.59 -7.31
N GLU A 40 -6.66 -16.89 -8.58
CA GLU A 40 -7.37 -17.97 -9.30
C GLU A 40 -7.15 -19.35 -8.69
N LYS A 41 -5.97 -19.58 -8.07
CA LYS A 41 -5.66 -20.82 -7.34
C LYS A 41 -6.41 -20.97 -6.02
N ILE A 42 -6.99 -19.89 -5.48
CA ILE A 42 -7.75 -19.94 -4.22
C ILE A 42 -9.11 -20.58 -4.49
N LYS A 43 -9.41 -21.66 -3.78
CA LYS A 43 -10.71 -22.34 -3.89
C LYS A 43 -11.85 -21.40 -3.49
N HIS A 44 -12.92 -21.39 -4.29
CA HIS A 44 -14.12 -20.58 -4.05
C HIS A 44 -13.86 -19.05 -3.99
N ASN A 45 -12.92 -18.55 -4.79
CA ASN A 45 -12.56 -17.14 -4.84
C ASN A 45 -13.53 -16.27 -5.68
N SER A 46 -14.83 -16.30 -5.38
CA SER A 46 -15.81 -15.39 -6.00
C SER A 46 -15.81 -13.98 -5.38
N TRP A 47 -15.05 -13.81 -4.30
CA TRP A 47 -15.02 -12.60 -3.48
C TRP A 47 -13.89 -11.64 -3.87
N ALA A 48 -12.85 -12.09 -4.58
CA ALA A 48 -11.86 -11.20 -5.17
C ALA A 48 -12.16 -10.96 -6.66
N ASN A 49 -12.21 -9.69 -7.04
CA ASN A 49 -12.34 -9.26 -8.43
C ASN A 49 -11.43 -8.04 -8.61
N LEU A 50 -10.14 -8.32 -8.79
CA LEU A 50 -9.10 -7.31 -8.72
C LEU A 50 -9.20 -6.32 -9.87
N SER A 51 -8.92 -5.06 -9.55
CA SER A 51 -8.84 -3.93 -10.45
C SER A 51 -7.74 -2.99 -9.99
N TRP A 52 -7.36 -2.05 -10.83
CA TRP A 52 -6.31 -1.07 -10.55
C TRP A 52 -6.77 0.00 -9.55
N PHE A 53 -8.08 0.12 -9.29
CA PHE A 53 -8.71 0.98 -8.29
C PHE A 53 -9.97 0.33 -7.68
N ASP A 54 -10.53 0.92 -6.64
CA ASP A 54 -11.88 0.61 -6.19
C ASP A 54 -12.75 1.87 -6.12
N SER A 55 -14.07 1.70 -6.14
CA SER A 55 -15.02 2.80 -6.04
C SER A 55 -16.33 2.38 -5.36
N PHE A 56 -17.02 3.36 -4.79
CA PHE A 56 -18.33 3.19 -4.17
C PHE A 56 -19.15 4.46 -4.31
N TYR A 57 -20.46 4.38 -4.13
CA TYR A 57 -21.33 5.53 -4.28
C TYR A 57 -20.98 6.64 -3.30
N TYR A 58 -20.91 7.87 -3.81
CA TYR A 58 -20.67 9.04 -2.99
C TYR A 58 -21.87 9.29 -2.06
N SER A 59 -21.60 9.52 -0.78
CA SER A 59 -22.65 9.69 0.24
C SER A 59 -22.87 11.15 0.69
N GLY A 60 -22.11 12.10 0.14
CA GLY A 60 -22.06 13.48 0.65
C GLY A 60 -21.15 13.65 1.87
N LYS A 61 -20.63 12.56 2.44
CA LYS A 61 -19.70 12.55 3.56
C LYS A 61 -18.43 11.80 3.20
N ASN A 62 -17.33 12.17 3.85
CA ASN A 62 -16.11 11.38 3.80
C ASN A 62 -16.38 10.00 4.42
N PRO A 63 -15.87 8.91 3.83
CA PRO A 63 -16.00 7.59 4.42
C PRO A 63 -15.22 7.51 5.74
N ASP A 64 -15.78 6.78 6.71
CA ASP A 64 -15.04 6.43 7.91
C ASP A 64 -14.11 5.26 7.59
N ILE A 65 -12.82 5.43 7.92
CA ILE A 65 -11.79 4.44 7.65
C ILE A 65 -11.25 3.93 8.97
N THR A 66 -11.23 2.61 9.12
CA THR A 66 -10.56 1.94 10.22
C THR A 66 -9.37 1.20 9.63
N ARG A 67 -8.15 1.65 9.94
CA ARG A 67 -6.92 0.97 9.53
C ARG A 67 -6.52 -0.07 10.57
N ARG A 68 -6.09 -1.25 10.14
CA ARG A 68 -5.44 -2.24 11.00
C ARG A 68 -4.23 -2.83 10.31
N THR A 69 -3.16 -2.96 11.07
CA THR A 69 -1.94 -3.67 10.69
C THR A 69 -1.97 -5.05 11.34
N TYR A 70 -1.57 -6.06 10.58
CA TYR A 70 -1.58 -7.47 10.92
C TYR A 70 -0.20 -8.06 10.65
N ASN A 71 0.15 -9.09 11.42
CA ASN A 71 1.22 -9.98 10.99
C ASN A 71 0.76 -10.71 9.71
N ILE A 72 1.68 -10.96 8.78
CA ILE A 72 1.34 -11.61 7.51
C ILE A 72 0.75 -13.03 7.68
N ASN A 73 1.05 -13.68 8.80
CA ASN A 73 0.55 -15.02 9.13
C ASN A 73 -0.81 -15.01 9.85
N GLU A 74 -1.33 -13.84 10.21
CA GLU A 74 -2.63 -13.69 10.83
C GLU A 74 -3.73 -13.53 9.78
N SER A 75 -4.95 -13.95 10.13
CA SER A 75 -6.13 -13.66 9.31
C SER A 75 -6.76 -12.34 9.70
N ILE A 76 -7.29 -11.61 8.73
CA ILE A 76 -8.03 -10.38 8.97
C ILE A 76 -9.26 -10.63 9.88
N SER A 77 -9.61 -9.64 10.69
CA SER A 77 -10.73 -9.74 11.64
C SER A 77 -12.07 -10.01 10.95
N ASP A 78 -12.74 -11.10 11.33
CA ASP A 78 -14.04 -11.53 10.78
C ASP A 78 -15.17 -10.51 11.02
N GLU A 79 -15.07 -9.70 12.08
CA GLU A 79 -16.06 -8.68 12.44
C GLU A 79 -16.11 -7.54 11.43
N LEU A 80 -14.96 -7.19 10.85
CA LEU A 80 -14.83 -6.07 9.92
C LEU A 80 -14.97 -6.48 8.46
N LYS A 81 -15.10 -7.78 8.15
CA LYS A 81 -15.33 -8.29 6.78
C LYS A 81 -16.64 -7.85 6.14
N ASN A 82 -17.54 -7.27 6.93
CA ASN A 82 -18.77 -6.66 6.44
C ASN A 82 -18.54 -5.29 5.78
N LYS A 83 -17.40 -4.65 6.05
CA LYS A 83 -17.00 -3.38 5.43
C LYS A 83 -16.31 -3.62 4.09
N LYS A 84 -16.19 -2.55 3.31
CA LYS A 84 -15.38 -2.56 2.11
C LYS A 84 -13.90 -2.55 2.51
N ILE A 85 -13.07 -3.30 1.80
CA ILE A 85 -11.67 -3.52 2.19
C ILE A 85 -10.75 -3.12 1.05
N ILE A 86 -9.68 -2.41 1.41
CA ILE A 86 -8.49 -2.23 0.59
C ILE A 86 -7.29 -2.69 1.39
N SER A 87 -6.38 -3.39 0.74
CA SER A 87 -5.24 -3.99 1.40
C SER A 87 -3.93 -3.57 0.76
N LEU A 88 -2.92 -3.32 1.60
CA LEU A 88 -1.53 -3.28 1.20
C LEU A 88 -0.79 -4.32 2.02
N MET A 89 0.05 -5.14 1.39
CA MET A 89 0.88 -6.09 2.10
C MET A 89 2.33 -5.89 1.67
N ARG A 90 3.26 -6.11 2.59
CA ARG A 90 4.68 -6.26 2.29
C ARG A 90 5.06 -7.71 2.57
N ILE A 91 5.57 -8.40 1.56
CA ILE A 91 5.85 -9.84 1.60
C ILE A 91 7.28 -10.12 1.17
N HIS A 92 7.85 -11.22 1.65
CA HIS A 92 9.20 -11.62 1.25
C HIS A 92 9.24 -12.02 -0.23
N ASN A 93 10.36 -11.74 -0.91
CA ASN A 93 10.57 -12.05 -2.34
C ASN A 93 10.29 -13.52 -2.66
N GLU A 94 10.74 -14.45 -1.82
CA GLU A 94 10.51 -15.90 -2.03
C GLU A 94 9.02 -16.27 -2.08
N VAL A 95 8.17 -15.58 -1.30
CA VAL A 95 6.72 -15.81 -1.33
C VAL A 95 6.10 -15.17 -2.56
N ALA A 96 6.60 -14.01 -2.98
CA ALA A 96 6.12 -13.29 -4.15
C ALA A 96 6.38 -14.03 -5.48
N GLU A 97 7.51 -14.73 -5.58
CA GLU A 97 7.94 -15.44 -6.80
C GLU A 97 7.22 -16.78 -7.02
N ASP A 98 6.74 -17.44 -5.95
CA ASP A 98 5.99 -18.70 -6.06
C ASP A 98 4.46 -18.49 -5.94
N TYR A 99 3.74 -18.71 -7.05
CA TYR A 99 2.28 -18.58 -7.09
C TYR A 99 1.56 -19.46 -6.07
N GLN A 100 2.11 -20.63 -5.71
CA GLN A 100 1.44 -21.49 -4.74
C GLN A 100 1.56 -20.93 -3.32
N SER A 101 2.76 -20.51 -2.93
CA SER A 101 3.04 -19.86 -1.66
C SER A 101 2.25 -18.56 -1.53
N LEU A 102 2.23 -17.73 -2.58
CA LEU A 102 1.45 -16.50 -2.60
C LEU A 102 -0.07 -16.77 -2.47
N SER A 103 -0.60 -17.76 -3.20
CA SER A 103 -2.01 -18.15 -3.10
C SER A 103 -2.38 -18.61 -1.69
N ASN A 104 -1.53 -19.42 -1.06
CA ASN A 104 -1.73 -19.89 0.31
C ASN A 104 -1.71 -18.73 1.31
N LEU A 105 -0.75 -17.81 1.16
CA LEU A 105 -0.64 -16.61 1.99
C LEU A 105 -1.92 -15.76 1.90
N LEU A 106 -2.35 -15.43 0.68
CA LEU A 106 -3.55 -14.63 0.43
C LEU A 106 -4.81 -15.33 0.98
N SER A 107 -4.95 -16.63 0.74
CA SER A 107 -6.08 -17.42 1.24
C SER A 107 -6.12 -17.45 2.77
N ASN A 108 -4.97 -17.54 3.43
CA ASN A 108 -4.90 -17.56 4.89
C ASN A 108 -5.17 -16.16 5.47
N PHE A 109 -4.58 -15.12 4.88
CA PHE A 109 -4.70 -13.73 5.31
C PHE A 109 -6.14 -13.23 5.22
N PHE A 110 -6.80 -13.41 4.07
CA PHE A 110 -8.22 -13.01 3.94
C PHE A 110 -9.18 -13.97 4.67
N GLY A 111 -8.67 -15.14 5.09
CA GLY A 111 -9.36 -16.12 5.92
C GLY A 111 -10.49 -16.88 5.22
N LYS A 112 -11.13 -17.79 5.97
CA LYS A 112 -12.15 -18.70 5.41
C LYS A 112 -13.47 -18.03 5.03
N LYS A 113 -13.85 -16.99 5.77
CA LYS A 113 -15.09 -16.24 5.50
C LYS A 113 -14.80 -15.17 4.43
N PRO A 114 -15.48 -15.20 3.27
CA PRO A 114 -15.28 -14.20 2.24
C PRO A 114 -15.71 -12.82 2.73
N PRO A 115 -15.03 -11.74 2.31
CA PRO A 115 -15.52 -10.37 2.47
C PRO A 115 -16.93 -10.22 1.90
N LYS A 116 -17.78 -9.44 2.58
CA LYS A 116 -19.15 -9.13 2.11
C LYS A 116 -19.13 -8.32 0.81
N HIS A 117 -18.18 -7.39 0.71
CA HIS A 117 -17.93 -6.61 -0.49
C HIS A 117 -16.78 -7.25 -1.26
N GLN A 118 -16.86 -7.26 -2.59
CA GLN A 118 -15.75 -7.77 -3.40
C GLN A 118 -14.46 -7.02 -3.09
N LEU A 119 -13.38 -7.76 -2.87
CA LEU A 119 -12.04 -7.22 -2.80
C LEU A 119 -11.61 -6.83 -4.21
N LYS A 120 -11.51 -5.53 -4.47
CA LYS A 120 -11.07 -5.04 -5.79
C LYS A 120 -9.65 -4.52 -5.80
N LYS A 121 -9.11 -4.03 -4.69
CA LYS A 121 -7.77 -3.44 -4.68
C LYS A 121 -6.91 -4.04 -3.58
N VAL A 122 -5.80 -4.65 -4.01
CA VAL A 122 -4.69 -5.10 -3.17
C VAL A 122 -3.40 -4.62 -3.82
N VAL A 123 -2.47 -4.15 -3.00
CA VAL A 123 -1.08 -3.92 -3.40
C VAL A 123 -0.19 -4.86 -2.61
N LEU A 124 0.71 -5.56 -3.30
CA LEU A 124 1.71 -6.41 -2.68
C LEU A 124 3.08 -5.85 -3.01
N SER A 125 3.69 -5.18 -2.03
CA SER A 125 5.10 -4.79 -2.08
C SER A 125 5.98 -5.95 -1.66
N THR A 126 7.21 -5.99 -2.17
CA THR A 126 8.16 -7.05 -1.86
C THR A 126 9.31 -6.54 -0.97
N THR A 127 9.99 -7.47 -0.30
CA THR A 127 11.17 -7.16 0.51
C THR A 127 12.08 -8.38 0.61
N SER A 128 13.37 -8.13 0.78
CA SER A 128 14.37 -9.15 1.09
C SER A 128 14.45 -9.48 2.59
N GLN A 129 13.66 -8.81 3.44
CA GLN A 129 13.73 -8.95 4.89
C GLN A 129 12.44 -9.54 5.46
N TYR A 130 12.54 -10.74 6.05
CA TYR A 130 11.40 -11.46 6.61
C TYR A 130 10.69 -10.73 7.75
N ASP A 131 11.44 -9.98 8.56
CA ASP A 131 10.96 -9.20 9.71
C ASP A 131 10.18 -7.94 9.30
N SER A 132 10.26 -7.56 8.02
CA SER A 132 9.62 -6.37 7.46
C SER A 132 8.24 -6.66 6.86
N GLN A 133 7.75 -7.90 7.00
CA GLN A 133 6.48 -8.32 6.41
C GLN A 133 5.29 -7.91 7.26
N PHE A 134 4.25 -7.39 6.60
CA PHE A 134 3.00 -7.01 7.27
C PHE A 134 1.84 -7.01 6.28
N GLY A 135 0.62 -7.12 6.81
CA GLY A 135 -0.60 -6.83 6.08
C GLY A 135 -1.31 -5.63 6.69
N LEU A 136 -1.54 -4.59 5.90
CA LEU A 136 -2.35 -3.44 6.28
C LEU A 136 -3.69 -3.51 5.56
N VAL A 137 -4.76 -3.27 6.31
CA VAL A 137 -6.12 -3.29 5.81
C VAL A 137 -6.85 -2.03 6.25
N ASP A 138 -7.33 -1.29 5.26
CA ASP A 138 -8.25 -0.18 5.47
C ASP A 138 -9.68 -0.68 5.27
N TYR A 139 -10.44 -0.68 6.37
CA TYR A 139 -11.86 -1.01 6.38
C TYR A 139 -12.67 0.27 6.20
N ILE A 140 -13.34 0.37 5.06
CA ILE A 140 -14.08 1.56 4.64
C ILE A 140 -15.57 1.34 4.94
N ASP A 141 -16.12 2.20 5.79
CA ASP A 141 -17.54 2.23 6.07
C ASP A 141 -18.28 3.01 4.97
N THR A 142 -18.89 2.27 4.05
CA THR A 142 -19.63 2.86 2.95
C THR A 142 -21.08 3.08 3.36
N HIS A 143 -21.47 4.35 3.48
CA HIS A 143 -22.84 4.75 3.69
C HIS A 143 -23.68 4.53 2.40
N ARG A 144 -25.02 4.46 2.52
CA ARG A 144 -25.90 4.46 1.34
C ARG A 144 -25.68 5.75 0.56
N GLY A 145 -25.00 5.63 -0.58
CA GLY A 145 -24.67 6.78 -1.42
C GLY A 145 -25.88 7.32 -2.19
N ASN A 146 -25.75 8.54 -2.68
CA ASN A 146 -26.66 9.12 -3.65
C ASN A 146 -26.22 8.69 -5.08
N LYS A 147 -27.11 8.82 -6.07
CA LYS A 147 -26.79 8.51 -7.47
C LYS A 147 -25.93 9.59 -8.16
N LEU A 148 -25.43 10.59 -7.42
CA LEU A 148 -24.81 11.79 -8.01
C LEU A 148 -23.33 11.59 -8.34
N GLY A 149 -22.67 10.55 -7.81
CA GLY A 149 -21.28 10.27 -8.14
C GLY A 149 -20.68 9.08 -7.40
N TYR A 150 -19.38 8.90 -7.57
CA TYR A 150 -18.59 7.84 -6.94
C TYR A 150 -17.42 8.46 -6.17
N THR A 151 -17.10 7.86 -5.03
CA THR A 151 -15.80 8.02 -4.39
C THR A 151 -14.89 6.92 -4.92
N ALA A 152 -13.81 7.31 -5.59
CA ALA A 152 -12.74 6.42 -6.00
C ALA A 152 -11.68 6.34 -4.89
N VAL A 153 -11.01 5.21 -4.81
CA VAL A 153 -9.98 4.96 -3.80
C VAL A 153 -8.89 4.09 -4.41
N ASN A 154 -7.66 4.49 -4.12
CA ASN A 154 -6.44 3.84 -4.57
C ASN A 154 -5.50 3.68 -3.38
N ILE A 155 -4.67 2.66 -3.43
CA ILE A 155 -3.55 2.44 -2.52
C ILE A 155 -2.35 2.08 -3.40
N SER A 156 -1.17 2.50 -2.97
CA SER A 156 0.11 2.25 -3.63
C SER A 156 1.16 1.97 -2.58
N SER A 157 2.24 1.30 -2.99
CA SER A 157 3.49 1.32 -2.23
C SER A 157 4.52 2.17 -2.98
N GLY A 158 5.56 2.61 -2.28
CA GLY A 158 6.71 3.26 -2.90
C GLY A 158 7.43 2.30 -3.85
N LYS A 159 7.02 2.29 -5.11
CA LYS A 159 7.60 1.46 -6.18
C LYS A 159 9.00 1.90 -6.56
N LEU A 160 9.20 3.21 -6.54
CA LEU A 160 10.39 3.90 -6.98
C LEU A 160 10.89 4.76 -5.84
N ILE A 161 12.21 4.81 -5.72
CA ILE A 161 12.93 5.76 -4.89
C ILE A 161 14.04 6.36 -5.73
N ASP A 162 14.48 7.55 -5.38
CA ASP A 162 15.71 8.14 -5.90
C ASP A 162 16.88 7.67 -5.02
N PRO A 163 17.77 6.78 -5.53
CA PRO A 163 18.92 6.28 -4.77
C PRO A 163 20.02 7.32 -4.57
N ASP A 164 20.03 8.42 -5.34
CA ASP A 164 20.97 9.52 -5.12
C ASP A 164 20.54 10.40 -3.93
N GLU A 165 19.27 10.32 -3.54
CA GLU A 165 18.70 11.03 -2.41
C GLU A 165 18.76 10.22 -1.11
N GLU A 166 18.81 10.93 0.03
CA GLU A 166 18.71 10.33 1.35
C GLU A 166 17.32 9.69 1.58
N PRO A 167 17.22 8.63 2.41
CA PRO A 167 15.94 7.98 2.69
C PRO A 167 14.85 8.92 3.22
N ASP A 168 15.23 9.97 3.94
CA ASP A 168 14.33 11.01 4.47
C ASP A 168 14.17 12.23 3.54
N SER A 169 14.62 12.15 2.29
CA SER A 169 14.44 13.21 1.31
C SER A 169 12.96 13.40 0.98
N ILE A 170 12.55 14.65 0.81
CA ILE A 170 11.21 15.01 0.34
C ILE A 170 10.91 14.43 -1.04
N VAL A 171 11.94 14.17 -1.85
CA VAL A 171 11.81 13.55 -3.18
C VAL A 171 11.15 12.18 -3.06
N ASN A 172 11.67 11.32 -2.17
CA ASN A 172 11.16 9.96 -1.97
C ASN A 172 9.73 9.94 -1.41
N THR A 173 9.44 10.83 -0.45
CA THR A 173 8.07 11.02 0.04
C THR A 173 7.12 11.49 -1.07
N SER A 174 7.57 12.44 -1.90
CA SER A 174 6.77 12.98 -3.01
C SER A 174 6.48 11.92 -4.07
N ILE A 175 7.45 11.07 -4.40
CA ILE A 175 7.27 9.95 -5.34
C ILE A 175 6.16 9.01 -4.84
N ALA A 176 6.19 8.62 -3.56
CA ALA A 176 5.19 7.73 -3.00
C ALA A 176 3.78 8.34 -3.00
N LEU A 177 3.64 9.59 -2.53
CA LEU A 177 2.34 10.28 -2.48
C LEU A 177 1.79 10.58 -3.87
N ALA A 178 2.65 10.96 -4.83
CA ALA A 178 2.23 11.16 -6.22
C ALA A 178 1.74 9.84 -6.86
N SER A 179 2.41 8.73 -6.57
CA SER A 179 2.02 7.39 -7.04
C SER A 179 0.62 6.99 -6.55
N ALA A 180 0.23 7.40 -5.34
CA ALA A 180 -1.11 7.17 -4.81
C ALA A 180 -2.19 7.96 -5.58
N LEU A 181 -1.85 9.17 -6.04
CA LEU A 181 -2.77 10.08 -6.75
C LEU A 181 -2.89 9.76 -8.25
N GLU A 182 -1.84 9.25 -8.89
CA GLU A 182 -1.76 9.04 -10.34
C GLU A 182 -2.99 8.33 -10.90
N ASN A 183 -3.33 7.15 -10.37
CA ASN A 183 -4.47 6.37 -10.84
C ASN A 183 -5.80 7.12 -10.66
N LEU A 184 -5.94 7.90 -9.60
CA LEU A 184 -7.16 8.70 -9.36
C LEU A 184 -7.26 9.85 -10.36
N LEU A 185 -6.14 10.50 -10.68
CA LEU A 185 -6.08 11.53 -11.71
C LEU A 185 -6.41 10.96 -13.10
N LEU A 186 -5.91 9.77 -13.43
CA LEU A 186 -6.23 9.07 -14.69
C LEU A 186 -7.72 8.72 -14.80
N LEU A 187 -8.40 8.48 -13.68
CA LEU A 187 -9.86 8.29 -13.63
C LEU A 187 -10.66 9.59 -13.80
N GLY A 188 -9.98 10.74 -13.87
CA GLY A 188 -10.61 12.06 -13.94
C GLY A 188 -11.06 12.60 -12.58
N CYS A 189 -10.55 12.07 -11.47
CA CYS A 189 -10.75 12.70 -10.16
C CYS A 189 -9.96 14.00 -10.11
N THR A 190 -10.62 15.12 -9.80
CA THR A 190 -10.00 16.46 -9.81
C THR A 190 -10.11 17.21 -8.49
N SER A 191 -10.87 16.70 -7.51
CA SER A 191 -11.08 17.35 -6.22
C SER A 191 -11.51 16.34 -5.14
N GLY A 192 -11.53 16.79 -3.88
CA GLY A 192 -11.95 15.97 -2.74
C GLY A 192 -10.92 14.91 -2.32
N PHE A 193 -9.65 15.12 -2.67
CA PHE A 193 -8.56 14.22 -2.30
C PHE A 193 -8.33 14.23 -0.79
N LYS A 194 -8.27 13.02 -0.23
CA LYS A 194 -7.81 12.75 1.14
C LYS A 194 -6.69 11.72 1.04
N LEU A 195 -5.50 12.08 1.47
CA LEU A 195 -4.34 11.21 1.55
C LEU A 195 -4.20 10.64 2.96
N ILE A 196 -3.86 9.36 3.03
CA ILE A 196 -3.66 8.63 4.29
C ILE A 196 -2.31 7.90 4.18
N PRO A 197 -1.20 8.59 4.48
CA PRO A 197 0.13 8.05 4.24
C PRO A 197 0.35 6.77 5.06
N ILE A 198 1.13 5.86 4.50
CA ILE A 198 1.59 4.64 5.15
C ILE A 198 3.11 4.72 5.18
N TYR A 199 3.68 4.91 6.36
CA TYR A 199 5.12 5.06 6.47
C TYR A 199 5.68 4.36 7.69
N ASP A 200 6.95 4.02 7.61
CA ASP A 200 7.70 3.49 8.73
C ASP A 200 9.19 3.74 8.55
N ALA A 201 9.94 3.68 9.65
CA ALA A 201 11.37 3.92 9.67
C ALA A 201 12.01 3.25 10.91
N PRO A 202 13.33 3.01 10.90
CA PRO A 202 14.04 2.34 11.99
C PRO A 202 14.24 3.20 13.24
N ASP A 203 14.13 4.53 13.12
CA ASP A 203 14.37 5.47 14.21
C ASP A 203 13.44 6.70 14.13
N GLU A 204 13.25 7.34 15.27
CA GLU A 204 12.33 8.48 15.43
C GLU A 204 12.76 9.72 14.63
N ASN A 205 14.05 9.95 14.43
CA ASN A 205 14.50 11.11 13.65
C ASN A 205 14.08 10.98 12.19
N LEU A 206 14.24 9.78 11.62
CA LEU A 206 13.80 9.49 10.25
C LEU A 206 12.27 9.55 10.15
N LEU A 207 11.55 9.01 11.14
CA LEU A 207 10.08 9.09 11.20
C LEU A 207 9.57 10.54 11.21
N ASP A 208 10.15 11.40 12.04
CA ASP A 208 9.73 12.80 12.15
C ASP A 208 10.00 13.59 10.86
N LYS A 209 11.11 13.30 10.17
CA LYS A 209 11.39 13.88 8.85
C LYS A 209 10.40 13.42 7.80
N ILE A 210 10.08 12.12 7.74
CA ILE A 210 9.08 11.59 6.80
C ILE A 210 7.71 12.22 7.06
N ARG A 211 7.30 12.34 8.33
CA ARG A 211 6.05 13.02 8.71
C ARG A 211 6.05 14.48 8.26
N THR A 212 7.14 15.20 8.51
CA THR A 212 7.30 16.60 8.06
C THR A 212 7.21 16.71 6.54
N ASN A 213 7.81 15.79 5.79
CA ASN A 213 7.72 15.76 4.34
C ASN A 213 6.30 15.49 3.84
N ASN A 214 5.56 14.60 4.49
CA ASN A 214 4.14 14.34 4.17
C ASN A 214 3.31 15.62 4.34
N ASP A 215 3.49 16.33 5.47
CA ASP A 215 2.81 17.58 5.75
C ASP A 215 3.16 18.66 4.72
N MET A 216 4.45 18.78 4.38
CA MET A 216 4.93 19.73 3.36
C MET A 216 4.34 19.44 1.98
N PHE A 217 4.29 18.17 1.57
CA PHE A 217 3.68 17.77 0.30
C PHE A 217 2.18 18.10 0.27
N ALA A 218 1.45 17.72 1.32
CA ALA A 218 0.02 17.98 1.43
C ALA A 218 -0.28 19.50 1.40
N ALA A 219 0.47 20.30 2.16
CA ALA A 219 0.33 21.75 2.20
C ALA A 219 0.61 22.40 0.84
N LYS A 220 1.69 21.98 0.16
CA LYS A 220 2.07 22.48 -1.17
C LYS A 220 0.97 22.26 -2.22
N HIS A 221 0.24 21.16 -2.11
CA HIS A 221 -0.79 20.77 -3.08
C HIS A 221 -2.22 21.00 -2.57
N ASN A 222 -2.40 21.63 -1.41
CA ASN A 222 -3.70 21.87 -0.76
C ASN A 222 -4.55 20.58 -0.64
N LEU A 223 -3.91 19.50 -0.18
CA LEU A 223 -4.52 18.20 0.00
C LEU A 223 -4.88 17.98 1.48
N LEU A 224 -6.00 17.29 1.74
CA LEU A 224 -6.31 16.82 3.08
C LEU A 224 -5.42 15.62 3.40
N LEU A 225 -4.67 15.69 4.50
CA LEU A 225 -3.86 14.59 5.03
C LEU A 225 -4.48 14.10 6.33
N ASP A 226 -4.58 12.78 6.50
CA ASP A 226 -5.05 12.14 7.72
C ASP A 226 -4.01 11.09 8.14
N ASP A 227 -3.20 11.41 9.15
CA ASP A 227 -2.06 10.58 9.59
C ASP A 227 -2.49 9.60 10.70
N TYR A 228 -2.31 8.30 10.44
CA TYR A 228 -2.67 7.21 11.34
C TYR A 228 -1.48 6.72 12.17
N SER A 229 -0.41 7.53 12.24
CA SER A 229 0.91 7.18 12.75
C SER A 229 1.64 6.14 11.90
N SER A 230 2.93 6.01 12.17
CA SER A 230 3.77 5.01 11.50
C SER A 230 3.37 3.58 11.85
N LEU A 231 3.84 2.62 11.03
CA LEU A 231 3.60 1.20 11.26
C LEU A 231 4.30 0.67 12.52
N LYS A 232 5.39 1.32 12.94
CA LYS A 232 6.22 0.93 14.10
C LYS A 232 6.79 -0.49 13.98
N LEU A 233 7.17 -0.88 12.76
CA LEU A 233 7.83 -2.16 12.47
C LEU A 233 9.36 -1.99 12.46
N GLY A 234 9.86 -0.75 12.48
CA GLY A 234 11.28 -0.43 12.57
C GLY A 234 12.02 -0.56 11.24
N LYS A 235 11.29 -0.46 10.12
CA LYS A 235 11.84 -0.66 8.77
C LYS A 235 11.36 0.45 7.86
N LEU A 236 12.17 0.87 6.90
CA LEU A 236 11.75 1.93 6.01
C LEU A 236 10.56 1.44 5.17
N PHE A 237 9.51 2.24 5.11
CA PHE A 237 8.35 2.00 4.28
C PHE A 237 7.73 3.33 3.81
N PHE A 238 7.25 3.36 2.57
CA PHE A 238 6.47 4.45 1.99
C PHE A 238 5.28 3.87 1.22
N GLY A 239 4.10 4.47 1.38
CA GLY A 239 2.85 4.08 0.70
C GLY A 239 1.71 5.06 0.95
#